data_AF-A0AAN5BUP1-F1
#
_entry.id   AF-A0AAN5BUP1-F1
#
_cell.length_a   1.000
_cell.length_b   1.000
_cell.length_c   1.000
_cell.angle_alpha   90.00
_cell.angle_beta   90.00
_cell.angle_gamma   90.00
#
_symmetry.space_group_name_H-M   'P 1'
#
loop_
_entity.id
_entity.type
_entity.pdbx_description
1 polymer ?
#
loop_
_entity_poly.entity_id
_entity_poly.type
_entity_poly.pdbx_seq_one_letter_code
_entity_poly.pdbx_strand_id
1 'polypeptide(L)'
;MESPEEVNLFRGWPNPALLPTDALAEASATVMASPTIRVPALMYGPDEGYQPLREHLAQWLTAFYQPRHPISSERICITGGASQNLACIFQVFTDPSYTRNVWMAAPTYFLACRIMDDAGFAGRLRAVPHDESGLDLTFLRQELVKAEEKAQAEQRLEPV
;
A
#
# COMPACT_ATOMS: atom_id res chain seq x y z
N MET A 1 1.89 -16.80 -42.54
CA MET A 1 0.57 -16.73 -41.91
C MET A 1 0.85 -16.22 -40.51
N GLU A 2 0.54 -14.95 -40.23
CA GLU A 2 0.71 -14.39 -38.87
C GLU A 2 -0.17 -15.18 -37.91
N SER A 3 0.38 -15.55 -36.76
CA SER A 3 -0.37 -16.16 -35.66
C SER A 3 -1.45 -15.19 -35.19
N PRO A 4 -2.67 -15.66 -34.90
CA PRO A 4 -3.74 -14.78 -34.41
C PRO A 4 -3.28 -14.05 -33.15
N GLU A 5 -3.53 -12.74 -33.09
CA GLU A 5 -3.24 -11.94 -31.90
C GLU A 5 -3.99 -12.54 -30.69
N GLU A 6 -3.24 -13.00 -29.71
CA GLU A 6 -3.81 -13.54 -28.48
C GLU A 6 -4.32 -12.40 -27.59
N VAL A 7 -5.56 -12.53 -27.10
CA VAL A 7 -6.11 -11.60 -26.10
C VAL A 7 -5.57 -11.97 -24.72
N ASN A 8 -4.70 -11.13 -24.17
CA ASN A 8 -4.11 -11.33 -22.85
C ASN A 8 -5.01 -10.79 -21.72
N LEU A 9 -5.69 -11.68 -21.01
CA LEU A 9 -6.53 -11.35 -19.85
C LEU A 9 -5.79 -11.43 -18.50
N PHE A 10 -4.48 -11.67 -18.50
CA PHE A 10 -3.68 -11.87 -17.29
C PHE A 10 -3.05 -10.58 -16.75
N ARG A 11 -2.79 -9.59 -17.62
CA ARG A 11 -2.12 -8.34 -17.21
C ARG A 11 -3.10 -7.35 -16.60
N GLY A 12 -2.83 -6.93 -15.37
CA GLY A 12 -3.58 -5.87 -14.66
C GLY A 12 -3.06 -4.45 -14.93
N TRP A 13 -2.55 -4.16 -16.12
CA TRP A 13 -2.05 -2.82 -16.47
C TRP A 13 -3.20 -1.90 -16.88
N PRO A 14 -3.10 -0.58 -16.63
CA PRO A 14 -4.06 0.36 -17.17
C PRO A 14 -3.99 0.36 -18.71
N ASN A 15 -5.13 0.65 -19.35
CA ASN A 15 -5.18 0.85 -20.79
C ASN A 15 -4.28 2.05 -21.18
N PRO A 16 -3.36 1.90 -22.15
CA PRO A 16 -2.50 3.00 -22.61
C PRO A 16 -3.25 4.27 -23.01
N ALA A 17 -4.49 4.16 -23.52
CA ALA A 17 -5.33 5.30 -23.88
C ALA A 17 -5.76 6.17 -22.67
N LEU A 18 -5.67 5.63 -21.45
CA LEU A 18 -5.95 6.37 -20.21
C LEU A 18 -4.71 7.07 -19.63
N LEU A 19 -3.54 6.89 -20.24
CA LEU A 19 -2.31 7.53 -19.75
C LEU A 19 -2.34 9.03 -20.09
N PRO A 20 -2.27 9.94 -19.09
CA PRO A 20 -2.50 11.37 -19.28
C PRO A 20 -1.24 12.07 -19.79
N THR A 21 -0.75 11.67 -20.97
CA THR A 21 0.52 12.11 -21.55
C THR A 21 0.61 13.63 -21.73
N ASP A 22 -0.43 14.25 -22.29
CA ASP A 22 -0.48 15.71 -22.50
C ASP A 22 -0.44 16.48 -21.18
N ALA A 23 -1.24 16.05 -20.18
CA ALA A 23 -1.27 16.69 -18.87
C ALA A 23 0.06 16.56 -18.12
N LEU A 24 0.73 15.40 -18.23
CA LEU A 24 2.06 15.20 -17.66
C LEU A 24 3.11 16.09 -18.34
N ALA A 25 3.03 16.26 -19.66
CA ALA A 25 3.93 17.12 -20.41
C ALA A 25 3.74 18.61 -20.02
N GLU A 26 2.50 19.07 -19.94
CA GLU A 26 2.15 20.44 -19.54
C GLU A 26 2.59 20.74 -18.10
N ALA A 27 2.31 19.83 -17.16
CA ALA A 27 2.73 19.96 -15.77
C ALA A 27 4.26 20.02 -15.63
N SER A 28 4.97 19.16 -16.38
CA SER A 28 6.44 19.15 -16.40
C SER A 28 7.00 20.45 -16.97
N ALA A 29 6.45 20.95 -18.07
CA ALA A 29 6.86 22.23 -18.65
C ALA A 29 6.63 23.40 -17.66
N THR A 30 5.50 23.41 -16.96
CA THR A 30 5.18 24.40 -15.93
C THR A 30 6.19 24.40 -14.79
N VAL A 31 6.52 23.22 -14.26
CA VAL A 31 7.54 23.07 -13.20
C VAL A 31 8.89 23.59 -13.68
N MET A 32 9.32 23.22 -14.90
CA MET A 32 10.63 23.59 -15.44
C MET A 32 10.74 25.08 -15.77
N ALA A 33 9.65 25.73 -16.17
CA ALA A 33 9.63 27.15 -16.51
C ALA A 33 9.82 28.06 -15.27
N SER A 34 9.42 27.61 -14.07
CA SER A 34 9.48 28.41 -12.85
C SER A 34 10.72 28.08 -12.00
N PRO A 35 11.70 29.00 -11.85
CA PRO A 35 12.87 28.74 -11.00
C PRO A 35 12.53 28.44 -9.54
N THR A 36 11.45 29.02 -9.01
CA THR A 36 11.03 28.81 -7.62
C THR A 36 10.47 27.42 -7.36
N ILE A 37 9.99 26.72 -8.40
CA ILE A 37 9.49 25.34 -8.31
C ILE A 37 10.58 24.37 -8.77
N ARG A 38 11.21 24.64 -9.93
CA ARG A 38 12.24 23.78 -10.53
C ARG A 38 13.41 23.52 -9.59
N VAL A 39 13.98 24.58 -9.00
CA VAL A 39 15.19 24.44 -8.18
C VAL A 39 14.96 23.50 -7.00
N PRO A 40 13.96 23.71 -6.11
CA PRO A 40 13.71 22.77 -5.03
C PRO A 40 13.27 21.39 -5.51
N ALA A 41 12.53 21.28 -6.62
CA ALA A 41 12.12 19.98 -7.17
C ALA A 41 13.29 19.10 -7.67
N LEU A 42 14.43 19.71 -8.00
CA LEU A 42 15.66 19.01 -8.44
C LEU A 42 16.68 18.81 -7.31
N MET A 43 16.32 19.17 -6.07
CA MET A 43 17.17 19.02 -4.88
C MET A 43 16.54 17.99 -3.94
N TYR A 44 17.20 17.74 -2.80
CA TYR A 44 16.59 16.94 -1.74
C TYR A 44 15.30 17.58 -1.24
N GLY A 45 14.26 16.77 -1.11
CA GLY A 45 12.96 17.17 -0.60
C GLY A 45 12.77 16.80 0.88
N PRO A 46 11.67 17.25 1.50
CA PRO A 46 11.26 16.83 2.84
C PRO A 46 10.96 15.32 2.89
N ASP A 47 11.18 14.70 4.05
CA ASP A 47 10.99 13.25 4.25
C ASP A 47 9.54 12.81 3.96
N GLU A 48 8.57 13.64 4.34
CA GLU A 48 7.15 13.37 4.12
C GLU A 48 6.69 13.65 2.67
N GLY A 49 7.53 14.33 1.89
CA GLY A 49 7.25 14.71 0.50
C GLY A 49 6.75 16.15 0.32
N TYR A 50 6.65 16.57 -0.94
CA TYR A 50 6.34 17.94 -1.35
C TYR A 50 5.02 18.46 -0.75
N GLN A 51 5.10 19.47 0.13
CA GLN A 51 3.95 19.99 0.91
C GLN A 51 2.74 20.37 0.03
N PRO A 52 2.87 21.14 -1.07
CA PRO A 52 1.71 21.50 -1.90
C PRO A 52 0.99 20.29 -2.50
N LEU A 53 1.71 19.21 -2.84
CA LEU A 53 1.09 17.97 -3.30
C LEU A 53 0.29 17.33 -2.16
N ARG A 54 0.85 17.26 -0.95
CA ARG A 54 0.16 16.70 0.22
C ARG A 54 -1.10 17.48 0.58
N GLU A 55 -1.07 18.81 0.52
CA GLU A 55 -2.24 19.66 0.72
C GLU A 55 -3.32 19.42 -0.33
N HIS A 56 -2.92 19.32 -1.61
CA HIS A 56 -3.86 19.05 -2.70
C HIS A 56 -4.50 17.66 -2.56
N LEU A 57 -3.71 16.64 -2.21
CA LEU A 57 -4.22 15.30 -1.92
C LEU A 57 -5.18 15.31 -0.72
N ALA A 58 -4.85 16.02 0.35
CA ALA A 58 -5.72 16.14 1.53
C ALA A 58 -7.09 16.75 1.17
N GLN A 59 -7.09 17.81 0.35
CA GLN A 59 -8.31 18.43 -0.16
C GLN A 59 -9.10 17.47 -1.04
N TRP A 60 -8.45 16.81 -2.00
CA TRP A 60 -9.09 15.85 -2.90
C TRP A 60 -9.70 14.67 -2.14
N LEU A 61 -8.94 14.06 -1.23
CA LEU A 61 -9.40 12.94 -0.41
C LEU A 61 -10.59 13.35 0.48
N THR A 62 -10.56 14.55 1.04
CA THR A 62 -11.68 15.08 1.84
C THR A 62 -12.93 15.25 0.99
N ALA A 63 -12.80 15.83 -0.21
CA ALA A 63 -13.92 16.06 -1.10
C ALA A 63 -14.51 14.76 -1.65
N PHE A 64 -13.65 13.79 -2.00
CA PHE A 64 -14.04 12.53 -2.60
C PHE A 64 -14.65 11.55 -1.59
N TYR A 65 -13.98 11.32 -0.45
CA TYR A 65 -14.42 10.34 0.54
C TYR A 65 -15.38 10.90 1.60
N GLN A 66 -15.51 12.22 1.70
CA GLN A 66 -16.40 12.92 2.64
C GLN A 66 -16.34 12.38 4.09
N PRO A 67 -15.14 12.27 4.68
CA PRO A 67 -15.01 11.80 6.06
C PRO A 67 -15.64 12.78 7.06
N ARG A 68 -15.90 12.29 8.27
CA ARG A 68 -16.46 13.10 9.37
C ARG A 68 -15.65 14.38 9.67
N HIS A 69 -14.34 14.33 9.49
CA HIS A 69 -13.43 15.46 9.68
C HIS A 69 -12.52 15.59 8.45
N PRO A 70 -12.17 16.82 8.03
CA PRO A 70 -11.24 17.03 6.92
C PRO A 70 -9.91 16.29 7.13
N ILE A 71 -9.41 15.68 6.07
CA ILE A 71 -8.09 15.05 6.06
C ILE A 71 -7.04 16.16 6.08
N SER A 72 -6.08 16.07 7.01
CA SER A 72 -4.94 16.98 7.09
C SER A 72 -3.77 16.45 6.27
N SER A 73 -3.00 17.36 5.64
CA SER A 73 -1.76 17.02 4.94
C SER A 73 -0.67 16.48 5.86
N GLU A 74 -0.77 16.71 7.17
CA GLU A 74 0.10 16.12 8.20
C GLU A 74 -0.10 14.60 8.34
N ARG A 75 -1.22 14.06 7.83
CA ARG A 75 -1.52 12.63 7.81
C ARG A 75 -1.15 11.95 6.50
N ILE A 76 -0.46 12.64 5.60
CA ILE A 76 -0.11 12.16 4.27
C ILE A 76 1.41 12.16 4.13
N CYS A 77 1.95 11.04 3.65
CA CYS A 77 3.35 10.92 3.26
C CYS A 77 3.43 10.40 1.82
N ILE A 78 4.28 11.00 1.00
CA ILE A 78 4.53 10.55 -0.37
C ILE A 78 5.52 9.39 -0.35
N THR A 79 5.21 8.32 -1.07
CA THR A 79 6.03 7.11 -1.10
C THR A 79 6.37 6.74 -2.54
N GLY A 80 7.40 5.92 -2.74
CA GLY A 80 7.76 5.34 -4.05
C GLY A 80 6.79 4.26 -4.52
N GLY A 81 5.50 4.39 -4.19
CA GLY A 81 4.43 3.47 -4.53
C GLY A 81 3.99 2.56 -3.38
N ALA A 82 2.80 1.97 -3.54
CA ALA A 82 2.16 1.15 -2.51
C ALA A 82 3.02 -0.04 -2.04
N SER A 83 3.83 -0.62 -2.94
CA SER A 83 4.69 -1.76 -2.61
C SER A 83 5.84 -1.36 -1.68
N GLN A 84 6.50 -0.23 -1.93
CA GLN A 84 7.54 0.29 -1.03
C GLN A 84 6.94 0.62 0.33
N ASN A 85 5.80 1.32 0.35
CA ASN A 85 5.18 1.71 1.61
C ASN A 85 4.73 0.50 2.44
N LEU A 86 4.23 -0.56 1.79
CA LEU A 86 3.89 -1.80 2.48
C LEU A 86 5.13 -2.40 3.16
N ALA A 87 6.28 -2.42 2.50
CA ALA A 87 7.53 -2.86 3.12
C ALA A 87 7.92 -1.99 4.32
N CYS A 88 7.79 -0.66 4.23
CA CYS A 88 8.04 0.25 5.35
C CYS A 88 7.11 -0.02 6.54
N ILE A 89 5.83 -0.31 6.30
CA ILE A 89 4.88 -0.66 7.37
C ILE A 89 5.37 -1.90 8.14
N PHE A 90 5.82 -2.94 7.45
CA PHE A 90 6.38 -4.12 8.12
C PHE A 90 7.65 -3.79 8.92
N GLN A 91 8.55 -2.99 8.37
CA GLN A 91 9.79 -2.61 9.05
C GLN A 91 9.54 -1.79 10.34
N VAL A 92 8.49 -0.97 10.38
CA VAL A 92 8.20 -0.09 11.51
C VAL A 92 7.32 -0.75 12.56
N PHE A 93 6.33 -1.55 12.14
CA PHE A 93 5.25 -2.01 13.02
C PHE A 93 5.27 -3.51 13.30
N THR A 94 6.26 -4.24 12.82
CA THR A 94 6.38 -5.67 13.07
C THR A 94 7.79 -6.04 13.51
N ASP A 95 7.88 -7.12 14.28
CA ASP A 95 9.14 -7.71 14.68
C ASP A 95 9.08 -9.20 14.34
N PRO A 96 9.93 -9.73 13.45
CA PRO A 96 9.93 -11.14 13.09
C PRO A 96 10.21 -12.10 14.26
N SER A 97 10.73 -11.63 15.40
CA SER A 97 10.88 -12.42 16.62
C SER A 97 9.58 -12.52 17.44
N TYR A 98 8.70 -11.51 17.34
CA TYR A 98 7.48 -11.41 18.15
C TYR A 98 6.19 -11.59 17.33
N THR A 99 6.09 -10.96 16.17
CA THR A 99 4.94 -11.01 15.27
C THR A 99 4.77 -12.44 14.72
N ARG A 100 3.68 -13.09 15.13
CA ARG A 100 3.42 -14.52 14.89
C ARG A 100 2.83 -14.83 13.51
N ASN A 101 1.87 -14.03 13.08
CA ASN A 101 1.11 -14.27 11.84
C ASN A 101 0.82 -12.95 11.13
N VAL A 102 0.70 -13.00 9.80
CA VAL A 102 0.21 -11.92 8.96
C VAL A 102 -1.10 -12.37 8.31
N TRP A 103 -2.21 -11.76 8.71
CA TRP A 103 -3.55 -12.13 8.22
C TRP A 103 -3.88 -11.31 6.97
N MET A 104 -4.28 -11.98 5.89
CA MET A 104 -4.62 -11.34 4.62
C MET A 104 -5.95 -11.84 4.08
N ALA A 105 -6.71 -10.94 3.45
CA ALA A 105 -7.84 -11.34 2.62
C ALA A 105 -7.42 -12.37 1.57
N ALA A 106 -8.22 -13.41 1.32
CA ALA A 106 -7.99 -14.41 0.28
C ALA A 106 -9.24 -14.57 -0.61
N PRO A 107 -9.14 -14.36 -1.95
CA PRO A 107 -7.94 -14.02 -2.71
C PRO A 107 -7.37 -12.62 -2.38
N THR A 108 -6.09 -12.41 -2.71
CA THR A 108 -5.30 -11.24 -2.31
C THR A 108 -4.50 -10.63 -3.45
N TYR A 109 -3.93 -9.44 -3.24
CA TYR A 109 -2.91 -8.87 -4.12
C TYR A 109 -1.59 -9.65 -3.95
N PHE A 110 -1.36 -10.64 -4.81
CA PHE A 110 -0.27 -11.62 -4.64
C PHE A 110 1.15 -11.01 -4.58
N LEU A 111 1.38 -9.82 -5.15
CA LEU A 111 2.66 -9.13 -5.06
C LEU A 111 2.99 -8.68 -3.63
N ALA A 112 1.98 -8.55 -2.76
CA ALA A 112 2.18 -8.32 -1.33
C ALA A 112 2.82 -9.50 -0.61
N CYS A 113 2.58 -10.74 -1.07
CA CYS A 113 3.09 -11.95 -0.39
C CYS A 113 4.62 -11.94 -0.30
N ARG A 114 5.29 -11.57 -1.39
CA ARG A 114 6.76 -11.54 -1.43
C ARG A 114 7.34 -10.50 -0.47
N ILE A 115 6.67 -9.36 -0.33
CA ILE A 115 7.08 -8.29 0.60
C ILE A 115 7.06 -8.80 2.05
N MET A 116 6.06 -9.62 2.39
CA MET A 116 5.95 -10.22 3.73
C MET A 116 6.99 -11.30 3.97
N ASP A 117 7.27 -12.14 2.97
CA ASP A 117 8.34 -13.13 3.03
C ASP A 117 9.69 -12.45 3.27
N ASP A 118 10.00 -11.39 2.50
CA ASP A 118 11.24 -10.62 2.64
C ASP A 118 11.32 -9.87 3.99
N ALA A 119 10.17 -9.52 4.59
CA ALA A 119 10.07 -9.00 5.94
C ALA A 119 10.22 -10.08 7.04
N GLY A 120 10.51 -11.33 6.69
CA GLY A 120 10.76 -12.43 7.63
C GLY A 120 9.53 -13.26 7.99
N PHE A 121 8.39 -13.05 7.33
CA PHE A 121 7.13 -13.73 7.61
C PHE A 121 6.84 -14.93 6.70
N ALA A 122 7.85 -15.46 6.01
CA ALA A 122 7.70 -16.68 5.23
C ALA A 122 7.09 -17.82 6.08
N GLY A 123 6.03 -18.45 5.55
CA GLY A 123 5.26 -19.48 6.27
C GLY A 123 4.33 -18.96 7.38
N ARG A 124 4.26 -17.64 7.61
CA ARG A 124 3.42 -17.00 8.63
C ARG A 124 2.23 -16.23 8.07
N LEU A 125 2.06 -16.22 6.74
CA LEU A 125 0.87 -15.67 6.10
C LEU A 125 -0.33 -16.58 6.40
N ARG A 126 -1.46 -15.96 6.74
CA ARG A 126 -2.73 -16.63 7.02
C ARG A 126 -3.83 -16.03 6.17
N ALA A 127 -4.61 -16.89 5.54
CA ALA A 127 -5.73 -16.49 4.71
C ALA A 127 -6.96 -16.20 5.56
N VAL A 128 -7.64 -15.09 5.27
CA VAL A 128 -8.98 -14.75 5.76
C VAL A 128 -9.91 -14.79 4.56
N PRO A 129 -10.86 -15.74 4.50
CA PRO A 129 -11.82 -15.81 3.42
C PRO A 129 -12.63 -14.51 3.31
N HIS A 130 -12.98 -14.13 2.09
CA HIS A 130 -13.99 -13.11 1.83
C HIS A 130 -14.92 -13.54 0.71
N ASP A 131 -16.12 -12.98 0.74
CA ASP A 131 -17.10 -13.10 -0.33
C ASP A 131 -17.65 -11.69 -0.69
N GLU A 132 -18.76 -11.66 -1.43
CA GLU A 132 -19.40 -10.40 -1.84
C GLU A 132 -19.86 -9.52 -0.66
N SER A 133 -20.07 -10.11 0.52
CA SER A 133 -20.43 -9.41 1.76
C SER A 133 -19.22 -8.89 2.53
N GLY A 134 -18.00 -9.25 2.11
CA GLY A 134 -16.74 -8.81 2.68
C GLY A 134 -15.97 -9.91 3.40
N LEU A 135 -15.06 -9.49 4.28
CA LEU A 135 -14.21 -10.42 5.04
C LEU A 135 -15.01 -11.21 6.07
N ASP A 136 -14.72 -12.51 6.19
CA ASP A 136 -15.25 -13.34 7.27
C ASP A 136 -14.57 -12.98 8.61
N LEU A 137 -15.16 -12.00 9.30
CA LEU A 137 -14.68 -11.53 10.60
C LEU A 137 -14.91 -12.55 11.72
N THR A 138 -15.85 -13.49 11.54
CA THR A 138 -16.08 -14.56 12.51
C THR A 138 -14.94 -15.56 12.45
N PHE A 139 -14.58 -16.00 11.24
CA PHE A 139 -13.39 -16.81 10.99
C PHE A 139 -12.12 -16.13 11.50
N LEU A 140 -11.89 -14.87 11.12
CA LEU A 140 -10.71 -14.12 11.58
C LEU A 140 -10.63 -14.09 13.11
N ARG A 141 -11.73 -13.80 13.80
CA ARG A 141 -11.77 -13.80 15.27
C ARG A 141 -11.41 -15.17 15.85
N GLN A 142 -11.98 -16.25 15.33
CA GLN A 142 -11.70 -17.60 15.81
C GLN A 142 -10.23 -17.97 15.65
N GLU A 143 -9.65 -17.64 14.50
CA GLU A 143 -8.25 -17.94 14.21
C GLU A 143 -7.26 -17.08 15.04
N LEU A 144 -7.61 -15.82 15.34
CA LEU A 144 -6.86 -14.99 16.26
C LEU A 144 -6.85 -15.57 17.69
N VAL A 145 -7.99 -16.07 18.18
CA VAL A 145 -8.08 -16.72 19.50
C VAL A 145 -7.21 -17.98 19.54
N LYS A 146 -7.29 -18.85 18.52
CA LYS A 146 -6.44 -20.06 18.43
C LYS A 146 -4.95 -19.71 18.40
N ALA A 147 -4.57 -18.64 17.69
CA ALA A 147 -3.19 -18.17 17.64
C ALA A 147 -2.71 -17.67 19.01
N GLU A 148 -3.60 -17.12 19.83
CA GLU A 148 -3.32 -16.67 21.19
C GLU A 148 -3.20 -17.84 22.17
N GLU A 149 -4.15 -18.78 22.15
CA GLU A 149 -4.10 -20.01 22.95
C GLU A 149 -2.81 -20.80 22.69
N LYS A 150 -2.40 -20.90 21.42
CA LYS A 150 -1.13 -21.53 21.04
C LYS A 150 0.07 -20.80 21.64
N ALA A 151 0.10 -19.46 21.59
CA ALA A 151 1.20 -18.69 22.14
C ALA A 151 1.30 -18.81 23.67
N GLN A 152 0.16 -18.87 24.36
CA GLN A 152 0.10 -19.14 25.80
C GLN A 152 0.67 -20.52 26.14
N ALA A 153 0.25 -21.56 25.41
CA ALA A 153 0.76 -22.92 25.60
C ALA A 153 2.28 -23.03 25.38
N GLU A 154 2.82 -22.24 24.46
CA GLU A 154 4.25 -22.18 24.13
C GLU A 154 5.03 -21.15 24.96
N GLN A 155 4.37 -20.42 25.89
CA GLN A 155 4.96 -19.35 26.70
C GLN A 155 5.62 -18.22 25.87
N ARG A 156 5.06 -17.91 24.69
CA ARG A 156 5.54 -16.86 23.75
C ARG A 156 4.66 -15.61 23.81
N LEU A 157 4.61 -14.95 24.97
CA LEU A 157 3.70 -13.82 25.21
C LEU A 157 4.39 -12.45 25.13
N GLU A 158 5.70 -12.40 25.35
CA GLU A 158 6.48 -11.17 25.35
C GLU A 158 7.40 -11.10 24.12
N PRO A 159 7.74 -9.88 23.65
CA PRO A 159 8.84 -9.68 22.72
C PRO A 159 10.15 -10.24 23.31
N VAL A 160 11.01 -10.77 22.45
CA VAL A 160 12.34 -11.30 22.83
C VAL A 160 13.32 -10.16 23.10
#